data_AF-A0A0G0QHQ8-F1
#
_entry.id   AF-A0A0G0QHQ8-F1
#
_cell.length_a   1.000
_cell.length_b   1.000
_cell.length_c   1.000
_cell.angle_alpha   90.00
_cell.angle_beta   90.00
_cell.angle_gamma   90.00
#
_symmetry.space_group_name_H-M   'P 1'
#
loop_
_entity.id
_entity.type
_entity.pdbx_description
1 polymer ?
#
loop_
_entity_poly.entity_id
_entity_poly.type
_entity_poly.pdbx_seq_one_letter_code
_entity_poly.pdbx_strand_id
1 'polypeptide(L)'
;LQDYKNSAPSLTACVEEKKKKISSLSEKLERLLTGYLDQVIDQPDYCLQKAKLLSEKKSLEEEISTFSHKQNDWLAPFQNWLKDAQSLDKIASDSDLFAKKVCAKEIFGSHLLLGEKTLRASAPEILNSLAIPPKNPWSVLCAVRLYPPKKSLSSLLVPEGRVELPCLSALAPKASVSANFTTPA
;
A
#
# COMPACT_ATOMS: atom_id res chain seq x y z
N LEU A 1 12.61 -11.00 21.15
CA LEU A 1 13.23 -11.16 19.81
C LEU A 1 12.73 -12.41 19.06
N GLN A 2 11.68 -13.11 19.55
CA GLN A 2 11.15 -14.33 18.91
C GLN A 2 9.91 -14.09 18.04
N ASP A 3 9.23 -12.94 18.20
CA ASP A 3 7.88 -12.73 17.64
C ASP A 3 7.85 -12.30 16.16
N TYR A 4 9.01 -11.97 15.57
CA TYR A 4 9.11 -11.65 14.14
C TYR A 4 8.86 -12.87 13.23
N LYS A 5 8.99 -14.10 13.77
CA LYS A 5 8.83 -15.34 13.00
C LYS A 5 7.37 -15.72 12.76
N ASN A 6 6.44 -15.25 13.60
CA ASN A 6 5.04 -15.67 13.57
C ASN A 6 4.14 -14.80 12.67
N SER A 7 4.64 -13.68 12.13
CA SER A 7 3.84 -12.71 11.38
C SER A 7 3.53 -13.12 9.94
N ALA A 8 4.17 -14.16 9.39
CA ALA A 8 4.01 -14.47 7.97
C ALA A 8 3.98 -15.97 7.60
N PRO A 9 3.36 -16.88 8.38
CA PRO A 9 3.19 -18.27 7.95
C PRO A 9 2.46 -18.40 6.61
N SER A 10 1.59 -17.43 6.28
CA SER A 10 0.91 -17.36 4.98
C SER A 10 1.85 -17.04 3.82
N LEU A 11 2.89 -16.23 4.04
CA LEU A 11 3.84 -15.86 2.98
C LEU A 11 4.86 -16.95 2.74
N THR A 12 5.36 -17.58 3.81
CA THR A 12 6.24 -18.75 3.70
C THR A 12 5.50 -19.90 3.00
N ALA A 13 4.24 -20.16 3.37
CA ALA A 13 3.40 -21.14 2.69
C ALA A 13 3.17 -20.79 1.21
N CYS A 14 2.95 -19.52 0.87
CA CYS A 14 2.81 -19.06 -0.51
C CYS A 14 4.09 -19.30 -1.33
N VAL A 15 5.26 -18.96 -0.78
CA VAL A 15 6.56 -19.22 -1.43
C VAL A 15 6.80 -20.73 -1.60
N GLU A 16 6.47 -21.54 -0.60
CA GLU A 16 6.55 -23.00 -0.68
C GLU A 16 5.62 -23.58 -1.74
N GLU A 17 4.40 -23.07 -1.86
CA GLU A 17 3.45 -23.47 -2.91
C GLU A 17 4.01 -23.14 -4.31
N LYS A 18 4.57 -21.95 -4.49
CA LYS A 18 5.21 -21.53 -5.75
C LYS A 18 6.43 -22.39 -6.07
N LYS A 19 7.23 -22.76 -5.07
CA LYS A 19 8.34 -23.71 -5.22
C LYS A 19 7.87 -25.10 -5.65
N LYS A 20 6.80 -25.64 -5.03
CA LYS A 20 6.18 -26.92 -5.42
C LYS A 20 5.69 -26.86 -6.88
N LYS A 21 5.09 -25.74 -7.29
CA LYS A 21 4.66 -25.53 -8.69
C LYS A 21 5.86 -25.55 -9.64
N ILE A 22 6.98 -24.90 -9.31
CA ILE A 22 8.22 -24.96 -10.09
C ILE A 22 8.74 -26.40 -10.21
N SER A 23 8.76 -27.17 -9.13
CA SER A 23 9.15 -28.60 -9.16
C SER A 23 8.23 -29.43 -10.06
N SER A 24 6.92 -29.21 -9.99
CA SER A 24 5.97 -29.90 -10.88
C SER A 24 6.16 -29.50 -12.36
N LEU A 25 6.57 -28.26 -12.64
CA LEU A 25 6.89 -27.80 -13.99
C LEU A 25 8.20 -28.41 -14.49
N SER A 26 9.22 -28.59 -13.63
CA SER A 26 10.45 -29.31 -14.02
C SER A 26 10.18 -30.78 -14.33
N GLU A 27 9.36 -31.46 -13.54
CA GLU A 27 8.97 -32.86 -13.82
C GLU A 27 8.21 -32.96 -15.15
N LYS A 28 7.32 -32.00 -15.46
CA LYS A 28 6.63 -31.93 -16.76
C LYS A 28 7.60 -31.69 -17.91
N LEU A 29 8.61 -30.85 -17.74
CA LEU A 29 9.65 -30.61 -18.75
C LEU A 29 10.50 -31.87 -18.99
N GLU A 30 10.86 -32.59 -17.95
CA GLU A 30 11.58 -33.87 -18.07
C GLU A 30 10.72 -34.91 -18.80
N ARG A 31 9.45 -35.07 -18.41
CA ARG A 31 8.52 -35.98 -19.09
C ARG A 31 8.25 -35.60 -20.54
N LEU A 32 8.19 -34.29 -20.85
CA LEU A 32 8.06 -33.80 -22.22
C LEU A 32 9.29 -34.19 -23.06
N LEU A 33 10.48 -34.13 -22.47
CA LEU A 33 11.72 -34.56 -23.12
C LEU A 33 11.71 -36.08 -23.36
N THR A 34 11.31 -36.88 -22.37
CA THR A 34 11.19 -38.34 -22.53
C THR A 34 10.21 -38.70 -23.65
N GLY A 35 9.02 -38.07 -23.69
CA GLY A 35 8.03 -38.33 -24.74
C GLY A 35 8.48 -37.92 -26.15
N TYR A 36 9.35 -36.92 -26.28
CA TYR A 36 9.99 -36.57 -27.55
C TYR A 36 11.04 -37.61 -27.97
N LEU A 37 11.84 -38.13 -27.03
CA LEU A 37 12.81 -39.19 -27.31
C LEU A 37 12.14 -40.50 -27.75
N ASP A 38 10.97 -40.81 -27.19
CA ASP A 38 10.15 -41.96 -27.57
C ASP A 38 9.39 -41.77 -28.90
N GLN A 39 9.62 -40.65 -29.61
CA GLN A 39 8.95 -40.26 -30.87
C GLN A 39 7.42 -40.16 -30.78
N VAL A 40 6.87 -39.96 -29.58
CA VAL A 40 5.42 -39.79 -29.37
C VAL A 40 4.95 -38.38 -29.74
N ILE A 41 5.88 -37.42 -29.79
CA ILE A 41 5.62 -35.99 -29.99
C ILE A 41 6.46 -35.48 -31.15
N ASP A 42 5.85 -34.70 -32.03
CA ASP A 42 6.53 -34.11 -33.17
C ASP A 42 7.36 -32.88 -32.75
N GLN A 43 8.46 -32.61 -33.48
CA GLN A 43 9.38 -31.50 -33.16
C GLN A 43 8.70 -30.11 -32.98
N PRO A 44 7.77 -29.67 -33.86
CA PRO A 44 7.16 -28.35 -33.71
C PRO A 44 6.31 -28.23 -32.44
N ASP A 45 5.57 -29.30 -32.10
CA ASP A 45 4.72 -29.34 -30.90
C ASP A 45 5.57 -29.35 -29.63
N TYR A 46 6.68 -30.07 -29.63
CA TYR A 46 7.65 -30.05 -28.53
C TYR A 46 8.19 -28.63 -28.27
N CYS A 47 8.61 -27.91 -29.31
CA CYS A 47 9.14 -26.55 -29.18
C CYS A 47 8.11 -25.58 -28.59
N LEU A 48 6.85 -25.66 -29.05
CA LEU A 48 5.77 -24.81 -28.54
C LEU A 48 5.46 -25.10 -27.07
N GLN A 49 5.34 -26.39 -26.70
CA GLN A 49 5.06 -26.78 -25.31
C GLN A 49 6.21 -26.44 -24.37
N LYS A 50 7.46 -26.64 -24.80
CA LYS A 50 8.66 -26.27 -24.05
C LYS A 50 8.71 -24.77 -23.78
N ALA A 51 8.45 -23.94 -24.80
CA ALA A 51 8.45 -22.49 -24.64
C ALA A 51 7.40 -22.01 -23.61
N LYS A 52 6.18 -22.57 -23.68
CA LYS A 52 5.11 -22.29 -22.71
C LYS A 52 5.53 -22.65 -21.28
N LEU A 53 5.98 -23.89 -21.05
CA LEU A 53 6.40 -24.35 -19.73
C LEU A 53 7.57 -23.56 -19.15
N LEU A 54 8.55 -23.18 -19.99
CA LEU A 54 9.67 -22.35 -19.56
C LEU A 54 9.24 -20.92 -19.21
N SER A 55 8.28 -20.35 -19.95
CA SER A 55 7.75 -19.02 -19.65
C SER A 55 7.00 -18.98 -18.32
N GLU A 56 6.20 -20.01 -18.02
CA GLU A 56 5.49 -20.15 -16.76
C GLU A 56 6.46 -20.34 -15.59
N LYS A 57 7.46 -21.21 -15.76
CA LYS A 57 8.51 -21.41 -14.75
C LYS A 57 9.23 -20.10 -14.43
N LYS A 58 9.64 -19.36 -15.47
CA LYS A 58 10.35 -18.09 -15.31
C LYS A 58 9.49 -17.04 -14.61
N SER A 59 8.20 -16.95 -14.95
CA SER A 59 7.26 -16.04 -14.28
C SER A 59 7.14 -16.34 -12.78
N LEU A 60 7.07 -17.62 -12.38
CA LEU A 60 7.03 -17.99 -10.96
C LEU A 60 8.34 -17.68 -10.22
N GLU A 61 9.49 -17.86 -10.86
CA GLU A 61 10.80 -17.51 -10.29
C GLU A 61 10.96 -16.00 -10.09
N GLU A 62 10.49 -15.20 -11.04
CA GLU A 62 10.44 -13.74 -10.95
C GLU A 62 9.49 -13.27 -9.83
N GLU A 63 8.31 -13.89 -9.70
CA GLU A 63 7.39 -13.61 -8.60
C GLU A 63 8.04 -13.87 -7.23
N ILE A 64 8.71 -15.01 -7.04
CA ILE A 64 9.43 -15.32 -5.79
C ILE A 64 10.53 -14.28 -5.52
N SER A 65 11.30 -13.93 -6.56
CA SER A 65 12.40 -12.97 -6.45
C SER A 65 11.91 -11.58 -6.07
N THR A 66 10.85 -11.10 -6.74
CA THR A 66 10.23 -9.80 -6.43
C THR A 66 9.60 -9.78 -5.05
N PHE A 67 9.02 -10.89 -4.59
CA PHE A 67 8.46 -11.02 -3.25
C PHE A 67 9.55 -10.88 -2.17
N SER A 68 10.68 -11.59 -2.36
CA SER A 68 11.83 -11.50 -1.47
C SER A 68 12.46 -10.11 -1.46
N HIS A 69 12.55 -9.45 -2.60
CA HIS A 69 13.10 -8.10 -2.69
C HIS A 69 12.20 -7.09 -1.97
N LYS A 70 10.92 -7.03 -2.34
CA LYS A 70 9.92 -6.11 -1.74
C LYS A 70 9.79 -6.28 -0.22
N GLN A 71 9.92 -7.51 0.28
CA GLN A 71 9.85 -7.77 1.72
C GLN A 71 11.04 -7.17 2.49
N ASN A 72 12.21 -7.05 1.88
CA ASN A 72 13.42 -6.58 2.55
C ASN A 72 13.72 -5.10 2.27
N ASP A 73 13.13 -4.51 1.22
CA ASP A 73 13.39 -3.13 0.81
C ASP A 73 13.03 -2.09 1.89
N TRP A 74 12.04 -2.37 2.75
CA TRP A 74 11.69 -1.47 3.86
C TRP A 74 12.59 -1.62 5.09
N LEU A 75 13.38 -2.69 5.20
CA LEU A 75 14.24 -2.93 6.37
C LEU A 75 15.42 -1.96 6.43
N ALA A 76 16.04 -1.65 5.28
CA ALA A 76 17.14 -0.70 5.20
C ALA A 76 16.75 0.72 5.67
N PRO A 77 15.68 1.35 5.15
CA PRO A 77 15.24 2.65 5.64
C PRO A 77 14.76 2.57 7.10
N PHE A 78 14.15 1.47 7.54
CA PHE A 78 13.75 1.29 8.93
C PHE A 78 14.94 1.24 9.90
N GLN A 79 16.02 0.56 9.52
CA GLN A 79 17.26 0.54 10.31
C GLN A 79 17.92 1.91 10.38
N ASN A 80 17.92 2.68 9.29
CA ASN A 80 18.42 4.05 9.29
C ASN A 80 17.56 4.93 10.21
N TRP A 81 16.24 4.84 10.08
CA TRP A 81 15.31 5.56 10.95
C TRP A 81 15.51 5.23 12.44
N LEU A 82 15.82 3.97 12.79
CA LEU A 82 16.10 3.60 14.18
C LEU A 82 17.36 4.29 14.73
N LYS A 83 18.41 4.44 13.90
CA LYS A 83 19.62 5.18 14.29
C LYS A 83 19.32 6.66 14.48
N ASP A 84 18.52 7.23 13.57
CA ASP A 84 18.10 8.63 13.65
C ASP A 84 17.20 8.88 14.86
N ALA A 85 16.33 7.94 15.21
CA ALA A 85 15.50 8.00 16.41
C ALA A 85 16.33 7.92 17.70
N GLN A 86 17.41 7.13 17.73
CA GLN A 86 18.33 7.04 18.88
C GLN A 86 19.14 8.31 19.08
N SER A 87 19.52 9.01 18.01
CA SER A 87 20.23 10.29 18.11
C SER A 87 19.30 11.44 18.51
N LEU A 88 17.99 11.27 18.33
CA LEU A 88 16.97 12.29 18.57
C LEU A 88 16.90 12.77 20.02
N ASP A 89 17.07 11.86 20.99
CA ASP A 89 17.08 12.20 22.42
C ASP A 89 18.23 13.15 22.78
N LYS A 90 19.40 12.90 22.17
CA LYS A 90 20.57 13.77 22.31
C LYS A 90 20.31 15.13 21.67
N ILE A 91 19.77 15.16 20.46
CA ILE A 91 19.44 16.40 19.73
C ILE A 91 18.37 17.22 20.46
N ALA A 92 17.40 16.57 21.09
CA ALA A 92 16.36 17.23 21.89
C ALA A 92 16.95 17.94 23.12
N SER A 93 17.94 17.32 23.76
CA SER A 93 18.64 17.83 24.94
C SER A 93 19.68 18.90 24.62
N ASP A 94 20.21 18.92 23.39
CA ASP A 94 21.25 19.86 22.96
C ASP A 94 20.72 21.30 22.79
N SER A 95 21.62 22.28 22.68
CA SER A 95 21.29 23.71 22.49
C SER A 95 21.04 24.10 21.02
N ASP A 96 21.40 23.22 20.07
CA ASP A 96 21.33 23.51 18.63
C ASP A 96 19.89 23.55 18.09
N LEU A 97 19.35 24.77 17.95
CA LEU A 97 18.01 25.01 17.43
C LEU A 97 17.84 24.57 15.96
N PHE A 98 18.91 24.63 15.16
CA PHE A 98 18.86 24.23 13.76
C PHE A 98 18.67 22.71 13.62
N ALA A 99 19.40 21.92 14.40
CA ALA A 99 19.27 20.46 14.41
C ALA A 99 17.84 20.04 14.82
N LYS A 100 17.28 20.67 15.86
CA LYS A 100 15.89 20.44 16.29
C LYS A 100 14.88 20.74 15.19
N LYS A 101 15.08 21.83 14.44
CA LYS A 101 14.21 22.20 13.32
C LYS A 101 14.27 21.17 12.19
N VAL A 102 15.46 20.70 11.83
CA VAL A 102 15.66 19.68 10.78
C VAL A 102 14.98 18.37 11.20
N CYS A 103 15.24 17.89 12.42
CA CYS A 103 14.62 16.67 12.93
C CYS A 103 13.09 16.78 13.01
N ALA A 104 12.55 17.90 13.49
CA ALA A 104 11.10 18.12 13.53
C ALA A 104 10.48 18.06 12.13
N LYS A 105 11.15 18.64 11.12
CA LYS A 105 10.70 18.55 9.73
C LYS A 105 10.74 17.12 9.19
N GLU A 106 11.76 16.34 9.53
CA GLU A 106 11.91 14.95 9.10
C GLU A 106 10.83 14.04 9.72
N ILE A 107 10.54 14.21 11.02
CA ILE A 107 9.55 13.40 11.76
C ILE A 107 8.12 13.75 11.36
N PHE A 108 7.80 15.05 11.35
CA PHE A 108 6.41 15.50 11.20
C PHE A 108 6.06 15.90 9.76
N GLY A 109 7.06 16.01 8.88
CA GLY A 109 6.87 16.49 7.51
C GLY A 109 6.47 17.96 7.44
N SER A 110 5.99 18.37 6.27
CA SER A 110 5.53 19.75 6.01
C SER A 110 4.05 19.99 6.32
N HIS A 111 3.29 18.95 6.66
CA HIS A 111 1.83 19.02 6.85
C HIS A 111 1.43 19.19 8.33
N LEU A 112 2.06 20.15 9.01
CA LEU A 112 1.68 20.52 10.38
C LEU A 112 0.40 21.35 10.36
N LEU A 113 -0.57 20.98 11.20
CA LEU A 113 -1.81 21.73 11.38
C LEU A 113 -1.65 22.68 12.58
N LEU A 114 -1.94 23.95 12.38
CA LEU A 114 -1.98 24.95 13.44
C LEU A 114 -3.44 25.17 13.85
N GLY A 115 -3.76 24.91 15.12
CA GLY A 115 -5.08 25.13 15.69
C GLY A 115 -4.99 25.44 17.17
N GLU A 116 -5.88 26.29 17.70
CA GLU A 116 -5.94 26.59 19.15
C GLU A 116 -4.59 27.04 19.75
N LYS A 117 -3.78 27.78 18.97
CA LYS A 117 -2.40 28.19 19.35
C LYS A 117 -1.42 27.02 19.60
N THR A 118 -1.75 25.82 19.11
CA THR A 118 -0.92 24.61 19.19
C THR A 118 -0.61 24.06 17.81
N LEU A 119 0.62 23.57 17.61
CA LEU A 119 1.03 22.86 16.39
C LEU A 119 0.76 21.37 16.57
N ARG A 120 0.10 20.74 15.60
CA ARG A 120 -0.31 19.34 15.65
C ARG A 120 0.16 18.61 14.39
N ALA A 121 0.75 17.43 14.56
CA ALA A 121 1.20 16.58 13.46
C ALA A 121 0.09 15.72 12.81
N SER A 122 -1.12 15.72 13.39
CA SER A 122 -2.29 14.99 12.90
C SER A 122 -3.55 15.84 13.13
N ALA A 123 -4.65 15.57 12.42
CA ALA A 123 -5.92 16.26 12.67
C ALA A 123 -6.40 16.02 14.13
N PRO A 124 -7.03 17.01 14.79
CA PRO A 124 -7.52 16.82 16.14
C PRO A 124 -8.53 15.67 16.21
N GLU A 125 -8.33 14.76 17.16
CA GLU A 125 -9.28 13.69 17.52
C GLU A 125 -10.66 14.22 17.90
N ILE A 126 -10.80 15.54 18.12
CA ILE A 126 -12.07 16.20 18.40
C ILE A 126 -13.03 16.10 17.20
N LEU A 127 -12.54 15.96 15.96
CA LEU A 127 -13.37 15.60 14.79
C LEU A 127 -13.54 14.09 14.58
N ASN A 128 -13.02 13.25 15.49
CA ASN A 128 -13.35 11.82 15.60
C ASN A 128 -14.26 11.55 16.82
N SER A 129 -14.63 12.60 17.57
CA SER A 129 -15.55 12.48 18.69
C SER A 129 -17.01 12.46 18.20
N LEU A 130 -17.54 11.24 18.10
CA LEU A 130 -18.90 10.79 18.47
C LEU A 130 -20.17 11.57 18.05
N ALA A 131 -20.13 12.59 17.20
CA ALA A 131 -21.36 13.31 16.81
C ALA A 131 -21.39 13.89 15.38
N ILE A 132 -20.34 13.71 14.57
CA ILE A 132 -20.32 14.21 13.19
C ILE A 132 -20.42 13.00 12.24
N PRO A 133 -21.47 12.91 11.40
CA PRO A 133 -21.58 11.83 10.42
C PRO A 133 -20.37 11.85 9.48
N PRO A 134 -19.88 10.68 9.04
CA PRO A 134 -18.67 10.59 8.22
C PRO A 134 -18.84 11.44 6.96
N LYS A 135 -18.09 12.55 6.90
CA LYS A 135 -18.22 13.54 5.82
C LYS A 135 -17.51 13.10 4.54
N ASN A 136 -16.61 12.11 4.63
CA ASN A 136 -15.89 11.56 3.48
C ASN A 136 -15.62 10.04 3.65
N PRO A 137 -15.42 9.30 2.53
CA PRO A 137 -15.14 7.85 2.55
C PRO A 137 -13.89 7.47 3.38
N TRP A 138 -12.92 8.38 3.45
CA TRP A 138 -11.66 8.17 4.17
C TRP A 138 -11.84 8.16 5.70
N SER A 139 -12.79 8.92 6.24
CA SER A 139 -13.11 8.91 7.68
C SER A 139 -13.64 7.55 8.15
N VAL A 140 -14.39 6.86 7.28
CA VAL A 140 -14.90 5.51 7.55
C VAL A 140 -13.76 4.50 7.63
N LEU A 141 -12.78 4.58 6.71
CA LEU A 141 -11.61 3.70 6.72
C LEU A 141 -10.75 3.89 7.98
N CYS A 142 -10.59 5.14 8.42
CA CYS A 142 -9.87 5.45 9.66
C CYS A 142 -10.59 4.89 10.90
N ALA A 143 -11.92 5.02 10.96
CA ALA A 143 -12.72 4.46 12.06
C ALA A 143 -12.64 2.93 12.12
N VAL A 144 -12.68 2.25 10.96
CA VAL A 144 -12.54 0.79 10.84
C VAL A 144 -11.16 0.30 11.32
N ARG A 145 -10.10 1.08 11.10
CA ARG A 145 -8.75 0.71 11.57
C ARG A 145 -8.62 0.81 13.09
N LEU A 146 -9.24 1.82 13.71
CA LEU A 146 -9.21 2.03 15.15
C LEU A 146 -10.16 1.06 15.89
N TYR A 147 -11.30 0.74 15.27
CA TYR A 147 -12.31 -0.16 15.79
C TYR A 147 -12.64 -1.21 14.73
N PRO A 148 -11.87 -2.31 14.66
CA PRO A 148 -12.09 -3.34 13.66
C PRO A 148 -13.50 -3.95 13.83
N PRO A 149 -14.36 -3.89 12.80
CA PRO A 149 -15.68 -4.47 12.88
C PRO A 149 -15.58 -5.99 12.99
N LYS A 150 -16.48 -6.60 13.76
CA LYS A 150 -16.58 -8.07 13.93
C LYS A 150 -17.02 -8.81 12.64
N LYS A 151 -17.24 -8.08 11.54
CA LYS A 151 -17.72 -8.58 10.24
C LYS A 151 -16.62 -8.40 9.19
N SER A 152 -16.60 -9.23 8.16
CA SER A 152 -15.61 -9.18 7.08
C SER A 152 -15.69 -7.87 6.28
N LEU A 153 -14.52 -7.30 5.94
CA LEU A 153 -14.40 -6.06 5.16
C LEU A 153 -15.14 -6.08 3.81
N SER A 154 -15.32 -7.28 3.24
CA SER A 154 -16.08 -7.50 2.00
C SER A 154 -17.53 -7.02 2.08
N SER A 155 -18.15 -7.03 3.26
CA SER A 155 -19.55 -6.61 3.44
C SER A 155 -19.72 -5.09 3.56
N LEU A 156 -18.64 -4.35 3.81
CA LEU A 156 -18.66 -2.90 4.00
C LEU A 156 -18.30 -2.12 2.72
N LEU A 157 -17.69 -2.79 1.74
CA LEU A 157 -17.28 -2.20 0.47
C LEU A 157 -18.36 -2.26 -0.62
N VAL A 158 -19.50 -2.88 -0.36
CA VAL A 158 -20.62 -2.93 -1.31
C VAL A 158 -21.47 -1.67 -1.11
N PRO A 159 -21.57 -0.77 -2.10
CA PRO A 159 -22.59 0.27 -2.08
C PRO A 159 -23.96 -0.42 -2.18
N GLU A 160 -24.67 -0.49 -1.07
CA GLU A 160 -26.10 -0.81 -1.06
C GLU A 160 -26.84 0.32 -1.79
N GLY A 161 -27.33 0.03 -3.00
CA GLY A 161 -28.25 0.91 -3.72
C GLY A 161 -27.58 1.96 -4.59
N ARG A 162 -27.71 1.77 -5.90
CA ARG A 162 -27.46 2.75 -6.96
C ARG A 162 -28.42 3.94 -6.77
N VAL A 163 -27.99 5.00 -6.10
CA VAL A 163 -28.68 6.30 -6.14
C VAL A 163 -28.27 6.96 -7.46
N GLU A 164 -29.11 6.80 -8.48
CA GLU A 164 -29.00 7.56 -9.74
C GLU A 164 -29.03 9.06 -9.41
N LEU A 165 -28.00 9.78 -9.83
CA LEU A 165 -27.97 11.25 -9.78
C LEU A 165 -29.03 11.77 -10.77
N PRO A 166 -29.93 12.69 -10.38
CA PRO A 166 -30.78 13.37 -11.35
C PRO A 166 -29.87 14.10 -12.35
N CYS A 167 -30.04 13.78 -13.63
CA CYS A 167 -29.40 14.47 -14.74
C CYS A 167 -29.65 15.99 -14.59
N LEU A 168 -28.58 16.78 -14.50
CA LEU A 168 -28.64 18.24 -14.48
C LEU A 168 -29.17 18.73 -15.83
N SER A 169 -30.49 18.80 -15.97
CA SER A 169 -31.14 19.54 -17.04
C SER A 169 -30.89 21.04 -16.84
N ALA A 170 -30.16 21.60 -17.81
CA ALA A 170 -29.88 23.00 -18.12
C ALA A 170 -30.61 24.07 -17.28
N LEU A 171 -29.84 24.84 -16.49
CA LEU A 171 -30.23 26.17 -16.05
C LEU A 171 -29.20 27.18 -16.58
N ALA A 172 -29.67 28.11 -17.40
CA ALA A 172 -28.88 29.09 -18.14
C ALA A 172 -28.03 30.00 -17.22
N PRO A 173 -26.87 30.49 -17.69
CA PRO A 173 -26.03 31.39 -16.92
C PRO A 173 -26.70 32.78 -16.83
N LYS A 174 -27.05 33.20 -15.61
CA LYS A 174 -27.34 34.61 -15.34
C LYS A 174 -26.03 35.34 -15.08
N ALA A 175 -25.80 36.37 -15.88
CA ALA A 175 -24.65 37.28 -15.79
C ALA A 175 -24.52 37.86 -14.37
N SER A 176 -23.30 37.83 -13.83
CA SER A 176 -22.95 38.56 -12.62
C SER A 176 -22.07 39.75 -12.98
N VAL A 177 -22.58 40.93 -12.63
CA VAL A 177 -21.93 42.24 -12.74
C VAL A 177 -20.73 42.31 -11.80
N SER A 178 -19.59 42.76 -12.32
CA SER A 178 -18.38 43.02 -11.52
C SER A 178 -18.48 44.39 -10.86
N ALA A 179 -18.33 44.45 -9.53
CA ALA A 179 -18.18 45.70 -8.79
C ALA A 179 -16.80 45.70 -8.11
N ASN A 180 -15.95 46.62 -8.57
CA ASN A 180 -14.62 46.88 -8.03
C ASN A 180 -14.73 47.57 -6.67
N PHE A 181 -13.94 47.14 -5.68
CA PHE A 181 -13.76 47.89 -4.44
C PHE A 181 -12.41 48.63 -4.45
N THR A 182 -12.51 49.95 -4.43
CA THR A 182 -11.44 50.94 -4.24
C THR A 182 -11.06 51.05 -2.76
N THR A 183 -9.77 51.04 -2.48
CA THR A 183 -9.16 51.35 -1.16
C THR A 183 -9.22 52.85 -0.86
N PRO A 184 -9.48 53.28 0.38
CA PRO A 184 -9.12 54.63 0.82
C PRO A 184 -7.95 54.63 1.82
N ALA A 185 -7.00 55.52 1.50
CA ALA A 185 -6.00 56.24 2.31
C ALA A 185 -5.22 55.51 3.41
#